data_AF-A0A0X8JWH4-F1
#
_entry.id   AF-A0A0X8JWH4-F1
#
_cell.length_a   1.000
_cell.length_b   1.000
_cell.length_c   1.000
_cell.angle_alpha   90.00
_cell.angle_beta   90.00
_cell.angle_gamma   90.00
#
_symmetry.space_group_name_H-M   'P 1'
#
loop_
_entity.id
_entity.type
_entity.pdbx_description
1 polymer ?
#
loop_
_entity_poly.entity_id
_entity_poly.type
_entity_poly.pdbx_seq_one_letter_code
_entity_poly.pdbx_strand_id
1 'polypeptide(L)'
;MSYIKLNVGMSLSGPTIGISPDFGELINVINKRRYIKKSRIENIHFSLAGQSTMSLELRGDYKHGFYAFSSIAFEGEFGSNPDVFMLFSKNDNLIDFNSKEHSLNDDLTVVKLKKNIFKDNKYEYGIEKELNYYSNSESEYDIRPFIIVVFGEDSLGFATVTLINKSSSTVNLNGFIEGTIPGTGVNPFQPQARKLVWPTGKDLLRTLKEPQTGRSFRLDKGQVDNILNLKKYFINLLEPNIAKVLKEEYITE
;
A
#
# COMPACT_ATOMS: atom_id res chain seq x y z
N MET A 1 -9.12 -18.04 21.28
CA MET A 1 -8.70 -19.18 22.13
C MET A 1 -9.30 -20.44 21.52
N SER A 2 -8.45 -21.36 21.05
CA SER A 2 -8.88 -22.66 20.51
C SER A 2 -9.05 -23.61 21.69
N TYR A 3 -10.23 -24.16 21.91
CA TYR A 3 -10.47 -25.14 22.97
C TYR A 3 -10.23 -26.55 22.42
N ILE A 4 -9.20 -27.22 22.94
CA ILE A 4 -9.02 -28.67 22.73
C ILE A 4 -10.09 -29.36 23.59
N LYS A 5 -11.05 -30.05 22.95
CA LYS A 5 -12.00 -30.90 23.67
C LYS A 5 -11.28 -32.17 24.14
N LEU A 6 -11.08 -32.27 25.45
CA LEU A 6 -10.66 -33.50 26.11
C LEU A 6 -11.89 -34.40 26.33
N ASN A 7 -12.00 -35.49 25.58
CA ASN A 7 -12.95 -36.55 25.89
C ASN A 7 -12.29 -37.52 26.87
N VAL A 8 -12.77 -37.53 28.11
CA VAL A 8 -12.37 -38.54 29.11
C VAL A 8 -13.36 -39.69 29.06
N GLY A 9 -12.95 -40.82 28.51
CA GLY A 9 -13.70 -42.08 28.56
C GLY A 9 -13.09 -43.01 29.60
N MET A 10 -13.91 -43.60 30.46
CA MET A 10 -13.50 -44.70 31.35
C MET A 10 -13.76 -46.02 30.63
N SER A 11 -12.70 -46.76 30.29
CA SER A 11 -12.79 -48.18 29.93
C SER A 11 -12.27 -49.04 31.08
N LEU A 12 -12.69 -50.30 31.11
CA LEU A 12 -12.31 -51.30 32.13
C LEU A 12 -10.80 -51.63 32.19
N SER A 13 -9.96 -50.94 31.43
CA SER A 13 -8.50 -51.12 31.38
C SER A 13 -7.68 -49.86 31.75
N GLY A 14 -8.33 -48.79 32.23
CA GLY A 14 -7.67 -47.55 32.68
C GLY A 14 -8.06 -46.31 31.85
N PRO A 15 -7.67 -45.09 32.31
CA PRO A 15 -7.97 -43.85 31.61
C PRO A 15 -7.20 -43.80 30.28
N THR A 16 -7.93 -43.83 29.17
CA THR A 16 -7.35 -43.64 27.83
C THR A 16 -7.53 -42.18 27.44
N ILE A 17 -6.44 -41.42 27.43
CA ILE A 17 -6.43 -40.03 26.94
C ILE A 17 -6.27 -40.09 25.42
N GLY A 18 -7.39 -40.04 24.69
CA GLY A 18 -7.40 -39.91 23.24
C GLY A 18 -7.33 -38.46 22.81
N ILE A 19 -6.16 -37.99 22.38
CA ILE A 19 -6.06 -36.71 21.64
C ILE A 19 -6.35 -37.06 20.18
N SER A 20 -7.60 -36.91 19.75
CA SER A 20 -7.95 -36.94 18.33
C SER A 20 -7.95 -35.51 17.82
N PRO A 21 -6.88 -35.01 17.16
CA PRO A 21 -7.02 -33.80 16.37
C PRO A 21 -8.02 -34.10 15.26
N ASP A 22 -9.08 -33.30 15.16
CA ASP A 22 -9.94 -33.33 13.99
C ASP A 22 -9.08 -32.89 12.79
N PHE A 23 -8.67 -33.86 11.97
CA PHE A 23 -7.77 -33.63 10.84
C PHE A 23 -8.31 -32.56 9.88
N GLY A 24 -9.64 -32.42 9.77
CA GLY A 24 -10.28 -31.37 8.99
C GLY A 24 -10.03 -29.97 9.55
N GLU A 25 -10.07 -29.82 10.88
CA GLU A 25 -9.77 -28.56 11.56
C GLU A 25 -8.29 -28.17 11.37
N LEU A 26 -7.39 -29.14 11.44
CA LEU A 26 -5.96 -28.93 11.22
C LEU A 26 -5.65 -28.47 9.78
N ILE A 27 -6.24 -29.13 8.77
CA ILE A 27 -6.09 -28.75 7.35
C ILE A 27 -6.59 -27.33 7.10
N ASN A 28 -7.74 -26.97 7.69
CA ASN A 28 -8.27 -25.62 7.60
C ASN A 28 -7.31 -24.57 8.20
N VAL A 29 -6.75 -24.83 9.38
CA VAL A 29 -5.78 -23.92 10.00
C VAL A 29 -4.52 -23.74 9.15
N ILE A 30 -4.01 -24.84 8.56
CA ILE A 30 -2.85 -24.80 7.68
C ILE A 30 -3.13 -23.95 6.42
N ASN A 31 -4.28 -24.16 5.78
CA ASN A 31 -4.68 -23.42 4.60
C ASN A 31 -4.87 -21.92 4.90
N LYS A 32 -5.50 -21.58 6.03
CA LYS A 32 -5.65 -20.18 6.47
C LYS A 32 -4.28 -19.49 6.61
N ARG A 33 -3.35 -20.12 7.33
CA ARG A 33 -2.00 -19.57 7.53
C ARG A 33 -1.25 -19.40 6.20
N ARG A 34 -1.43 -20.33 5.27
CA ARG A 34 -0.83 -20.26 3.93
C ARG A 34 -1.33 -19.04 3.16
N TYR A 35 -2.64 -18.79 3.12
CA TYR A 35 -3.20 -17.63 2.41
C TYR A 35 -2.73 -16.31 3.03
N ILE A 36 -2.75 -16.20 4.36
CA ILE A 36 -2.26 -15.02 5.08
C ILE A 36 -0.78 -14.79 4.75
N LYS A 37 0.06 -15.83 4.83
CA LYS A 37 1.49 -15.72 4.51
C LYS A 37 1.72 -15.24 3.08
N LYS A 38 1.04 -15.84 2.10
CA LYS A 38 1.13 -15.45 0.69
C LYS A 38 0.68 -14.01 0.41
N SER A 39 -0.20 -13.46 1.25
CA SER A 39 -0.68 -12.07 1.11
C SER A 39 0.25 -11.01 1.71
N ARG A 40 1.31 -11.41 2.42
CA ARG A 40 2.20 -10.46 3.11
C ARG A 40 3.17 -9.82 2.14
N ILE A 41 3.26 -8.50 2.26
CA ILE A 41 4.34 -7.70 1.70
C ILE A 41 5.30 -7.38 2.84
N GLU A 42 6.60 -7.56 2.61
CA GLU A 42 7.63 -7.31 3.60
C GLU A 42 8.67 -6.32 3.06
N ASN A 43 9.37 -5.64 3.98
CA ASN A 43 10.54 -4.80 3.68
C ASN A 43 10.33 -3.78 2.55
N ILE A 44 9.19 -3.07 2.52
CA ILE A 44 8.95 -2.02 1.51
C ILE A 44 10.00 -0.90 1.64
N HIS A 45 10.73 -0.63 0.57
CA HIS A 45 11.69 0.47 0.48
C HIS A 45 11.71 1.08 -0.92
N PHE A 46 12.16 2.33 -0.99
CA PHE A 46 12.45 2.97 -2.27
C PHE A 46 13.89 2.62 -2.64
N SER A 47 14.09 1.97 -3.77
CA SER A 47 15.42 1.72 -4.31
C SER A 47 15.85 2.85 -5.24
N LEU A 48 17.13 2.89 -5.58
CA LEU A 48 17.63 3.74 -6.65
C LEU A 48 17.42 2.97 -7.96
N ALA A 49 16.37 3.28 -8.71
CA ALA A 49 16.23 2.74 -10.05
C ALA A 49 17.35 3.28 -10.94
N GLY A 50 18.17 2.38 -11.50
CA GLY A 50 19.31 2.72 -12.35
C GLY A 50 18.99 3.32 -13.72
N GLN A 51 17.73 3.72 -14.00
CA GLN A 51 17.30 4.16 -15.33
C GLN A 51 16.28 5.31 -15.36
N SER A 52 15.94 5.94 -14.22
CA SER A 52 15.01 7.07 -14.25
C SER A 52 15.74 8.34 -14.71
N THR A 53 15.53 8.77 -15.95
CA THR A 53 15.85 10.15 -16.34
C THR A 53 14.86 11.07 -15.64
N MET A 54 15.37 11.93 -14.77
CA MET A 54 14.50 12.82 -14.03
C MET A 54 13.99 13.97 -14.90
N SER A 55 12.67 14.00 -15.12
CA SER A 55 11.91 14.96 -15.89
C SER A 55 10.84 15.61 -15.01
N LEU A 56 11.12 16.84 -14.57
CA LEU A 56 10.16 17.66 -13.86
C LEU A 56 9.12 18.20 -14.86
N GLU A 57 7.89 17.68 -14.82
CA GLU A 57 6.78 18.21 -15.62
C GLU A 57 6.22 19.44 -14.90
N LEU A 58 6.46 20.62 -15.48
CA LEU A 58 5.98 21.89 -14.95
C LEU A 58 4.58 22.19 -15.49
N ARG A 59 3.61 22.32 -14.60
CA ARG A 59 2.20 22.56 -14.91
C ARG A 59 1.72 23.88 -14.31
N GLY A 60 1.40 24.84 -15.18
CA GLY A 60 0.99 26.19 -14.77
C GLY A 60 -0.44 26.30 -14.24
N ASP A 61 -1.24 25.24 -14.37
CA ASP A 61 -2.60 25.11 -13.85
C ASP A 61 -2.66 24.72 -12.36
N TYR A 62 -1.50 24.42 -11.76
CA TYR A 62 -1.38 24.06 -10.34
C TYR A 62 -0.35 24.93 -9.61
N LYS A 63 -0.67 25.36 -8.38
CA LYS A 63 0.28 26.13 -7.54
C LYS A 63 1.53 25.34 -7.21
N HIS A 64 1.39 24.04 -6.98
CA HIS A 64 2.44 23.15 -6.51
C HIS A 64 2.51 21.87 -7.36
N GLY A 65 3.74 21.45 -7.69
CA GLY A 65 4.03 20.14 -8.25
C GLY A 65 4.98 19.37 -7.34
N PHE A 66 4.76 18.06 -7.24
CA PHE A 66 5.47 17.17 -6.33
C PHE A 66 5.94 15.92 -7.06
N TYR A 67 7.17 15.51 -6.77
CA TYR A 67 7.74 14.25 -7.25
C TYR A 67 7.45 13.10 -6.28
N ALA A 68 6.81 12.01 -6.73
CA ALA A 68 6.49 10.88 -5.87
C ALA A 68 7.72 10.06 -5.45
N PHE A 69 8.18 9.15 -6.32
CA PHE A 69 9.38 8.33 -6.17
C PHE A 69 9.62 7.60 -7.51
N SER A 70 10.82 7.05 -7.73
CA SER A 70 11.21 6.41 -9.00
C SER A 70 11.01 4.90 -9.02
N SER A 71 11.04 4.26 -7.85
CA SER A 71 10.90 2.81 -7.73
C SER A 71 10.53 2.37 -6.33
N ILE A 72 10.06 1.13 -6.25
CA ILE A 72 9.69 0.47 -5.02
C ILE A 72 10.20 -0.97 -5.06
N ALA A 73 10.76 -1.40 -3.94
CA ALA A 73 11.20 -2.78 -3.73
C ALA A 73 10.55 -3.33 -2.47
N PHE A 74 10.21 -4.62 -2.51
CA PHE A 74 9.58 -5.34 -1.42
C PHE A 74 9.83 -6.84 -1.53
N GLU A 75 9.47 -7.59 -0.50
CA GLU A 75 9.59 -9.05 -0.42
C GLU A 75 8.22 -9.70 -0.20
N GLY A 76 8.06 -10.96 -0.61
CA GLY A 76 6.80 -11.71 -0.41
C GLY A 76 6.66 -12.99 -1.24
N GLU A 77 5.60 -13.75 -1.00
CA GLU A 77 5.33 -15.06 -1.64
C GLU A 77 4.25 -14.96 -2.74
N PHE A 78 4.47 -14.08 -3.73
CA PHE A 78 3.53 -13.79 -4.81
C PHE A 78 3.80 -14.57 -6.11
N GLY A 79 4.79 -15.46 -6.11
CA GLY A 79 5.23 -16.20 -7.29
C GLY A 79 6.34 -15.47 -8.06
N SER A 80 6.71 -16.01 -9.22
CA SER A 80 7.90 -15.54 -9.94
C SER A 80 7.70 -14.21 -10.68
N ASN A 81 6.46 -13.87 -11.04
CA ASN A 81 6.15 -12.68 -11.86
C ASN A 81 4.79 -12.07 -11.49
N PRO A 82 4.63 -11.52 -10.28
CA PRO A 82 3.37 -10.91 -9.90
C PRO A 82 3.15 -9.58 -10.63
N ASP A 83 1.90 -9.26 -10.90
CA ASP A 83 1.50 -7.97 -11.44
C ASP A 83 1.36 -6.97 -10.29
N VAL A 84 2.05 -5.83 -10.40
CA VAL A 84 2.02 -4.79 -9.38
C VAL A 84 1.42 -3.53 -9.94
N PHE A 85 0.40 -3.02 -9.26
CA PHE A 85 -0.26 -1.77 -9.60
C PHE A 85 -0.07 -0.76 -8.47
N MET A 86 0.11 0.50 -8.86
CA MET A 86 0.09 1.64 -7.97
C MET A 86 -1.07 2.55 -8.31
N LEU A 87 -1.86 2.91 -7.30
CA LEU A 87 -3.02 3.77 -7.41
C LEU A 87 -2.80 5.02 -6.55
N PHE A 88 -3.01 6.20 -7.12
CA PHE A 88 -2.89 7.47 -6.40
C PHE A 88 -3.70 8.56 -7.09
N SER A 89 -4.02 9.63 -6.36
CA SER A 89 -4.67 10.82 -6.94
C SER A 89 -3.62 11.76 -7.54
N LYS A 90 -3.84 12.21 -8.79
CA LYS A 90 -2.92 13.12 -9.48
C LYS A 90 -3.02 14.56 -8.98
N ASN A 91 -4.14 14.92 -8.35
CA ASN A 91 -4.42 16.27 -7.87
C ASN A 91 -5.02 16.23 -6.44
N ASP A 92 -5.61 17.33 -5.99
CA ASP A 92 -6.21 17.44 -4.65
C ASP A 92 -7.46 16.59 -4.44
N ASN A 93 -7.99 15.97 -5.50
CA ASN A 93 -9.18 15.15 -5.39
C ASN A 93 -8.89 13.87 -4.59
N LEU A 94 -9.94 13.40 -3.91
CA LEU A 94 -9.87 12.16 -3.16
C LEU A 94 -9.76 10.97 -4.11
N ILE A 95 -9.08 9.91 -3.67
CA ILE A 95 -9.19 8.59 -4.28
C ILE A 95 -10.63 8.15 -4.03
N ASP A 96 -11.53 8.32 -4.99
CA ASP A 96 -12.91 7.85 -4.88
C ASP A 96 -13.09 6.58 -5.73
N PHE A 97 -13.75 5.59 -5.13
CA PHE A 97 -13.98 4.29 -5.75
C PHE A 97 -15.47 3.96 -5.67
N ASN A 98 -16.11 3.91 -6.83
CA ASN A 98 -17.49 3.48 -6.93
C ASN A 98 -17.55 1.96 -7.12
N SER A 99 -17.78 1.24 -6.02
CA SER A 99 -17.92 -0.22 -6.04
C SER A 99 -19.07 -0.74 -6.92
N LYS A 100 -20.11 0.07 -7.18
CA LYS A 100 -21.25 -0.33 -8.02
C LYS A 100 -20.93 -0.28 -9.50
N GLU A 101 -20.13 0.70 -9.90
CA GLU A 101 -19.70 0.90 -11.29
C GLU A 101 -18.37 0.21 -11.59
N HIS A 102 -17.72 -0.36 -10.57
CA HIS A 102 -16.35 -0.87 -10.64
C HIS A 102 -15.37 0.15 -11.24
N SER A 103 -15.65 1.43 -11.04
CA SER A 103 -14.94 2.55 -11.63
C SER A 103 -14.17 3.33 -10.57
N LEU A 104 -13.00 3.82 -11.00
CA LEU A 104 -12.20 4.80 -10.26
C LEU A 104 -12.49 6.16 -10.90
N ASN A 105 -12.48 7.24 -10.11
CA ASN A 105 -12.67 8.59 -10.64
C ASN A 105 -11.58 8.95 -11.68
N ASP A 106 -11.90 9.84 -12.63
CA ASP A 106 -11.03 10.24 -13.75
C ASP A 106 -9.70 10.88 -13.29
N ASP A 107 -9.68 11.46 -12.09
CA ASP A 107 -8.48 12.07 -11.49
C ASP A 107 -7.52 11.06 -10.82
N LEU A 108 -7.92 9.78 -10.76
CA LEU A 108 -7.10 8.72 -10.23
C LEU A 108 -6.16 8.18 -11.31
N THR A 109 -4.89 8.08 -10.97
CA THR A 109 -3.89 7.42 -11.81
C THR A 109 -3.67 5.99 -11.34
N VAL A 110 -3.82 5.03 -12.26
CA VAL A 110 -3.47 3.62 -12.07
C VAL A 110 -2.26 3.31 -12.95
N VAL A 111 -1.16 2.90 -12.33
CA VAL A 111 0.10 2.59 -13.02
C VAL A 111 0.46 1.13 -12.78
N LYS A 112 0.58 0.34 -13.85
CA LYS A 112 1.21 -0.98 -13.77
C LYS A 112 2.73 -0.77 -13.69
N LEU A 113 3.36 -1.26 -12.63
CA LEU A 113 4.78 -1.09 -12.41
C LEU A 113 5.58 -2.10 -13.24
N LYS A 114 6.76 -1.68 -13.72
CA LYS A 114 7.62 -2.53 -14.54
C LYS A 114 8.61 -3.25 -13.64
N LYS A 115 8.64 -4.58 -13.73
CA LYS A 115 9.57 -5.41 -12.99
C LYS A 115 11.00 -5.17 -13.49
N ASN A 116 11.90 -4.81 -12.59
CA ASN A 116 13.33 -4.61 -12.86
C ASN A 116 14.15 -5.84 -12.45
N ILE A 117 14.02 -6.27 -11.19
CA ILE A 117 14.81 -7.37 -10.61
C ILE A 117 13.89 -8.30 -9.82
N PHE A 118 14.14 -9.60 -9.94
CA PHE A 118 13.60 -10.61 -9.03
C PHE A 118 14.67 -11.60 -8.63
N LYS A 119 14.99 -11.64 -7.34
CA LYS A 119 15.99 -12.55 -6.77
C LYS A 119 15.61 -12.85 -5.32
N ASP A 120 15.64 -14.12 -4.93
CA ASP A 120 15.42 -14.54 -3.53
C ASP A 120 14.14 -13.97 -2.89
N ASN A 121 13.01 -14.00 -3.60
CA ASN A 121 11.72 -13.40 -3.21
C ASN A 121 11.71 -11.87 -3.02
N LYS A 122 12.80 -11.20 -3.38
CA LYS A 122 12.87 -9.74 -3.47
C LYS A 122 12.41 -9.30 -4.86
N TYR A 123 11.40 -8.45 -4.87
CA TYR A 123 10.88 -7.82 -6.07
C TYR A 123 11.30 -6.36 -6.10
N GLU A 124 11.79 -5.92 -7.25
CA GLU A 124 12.09 -4.52 -7.49
C GLU A 124 11.34 -4.06 -8.74
N TYR A 125 10.56 -2.99 -8.57
CA TYR A 125 9.75 -2.41 -9.63
C TYR A 125 10.14 -0.96 -9.88
N GLY A 126 10.45 -0.68 -11.14
CA GLY A 126 10.66 0.66 -11.65
C GLY A 126 9.35 1.28 -12.12
N ILE A 127 9.30 2.59 -12.04
CA ILE A 127 8.27 3.39 -12.68
C ILE A 127 8.83 3.87 -14.02
N GLU A 128 8.14 3.54 -15.12
CA GLU A 128 8.64 3.80 -16.49
C GLU A 128 8.71 5.30 -16.83
N LYS A 129 7.80 6.09 -16.26
CA LYS A 129 7.76 7.55 -16.39
C LYS A 129 7.61 8.17 -15.03
N GLU A 130 8.33 9.26 -14.77
CA GLU A 130 8.25 9.94 -13.50
C GLU A 130 6.81 10.32 -13.14
N LEU A 131 6.45 10.08 -11.88
CA LEU A 131 5.12 10.36 -11.40
C LEU A 131 5.15 11.64 -10.59
N ASN A 132 4.60 12.67 -11.22
CA ASN A 132 4.30 13.94 -10.58
C ASN A 132 2.81 13.97 -10.21
N TYR A 133 2.54 14.55 -9.06
CA TYR A 133 1.19 14.93 -8.64
C TYR A 133 1.19 16.40 -8.24
N TYR A 134 0.01 17.00 -8.19
CA TYR A 134 -0.13 18.44 -8.16
C TYR A 134 -1.12 18.88 -7.08
N SER A 135 -0.98 20.13 -6.61
CA SER A 135 -1.89 20.71 -5.63
C SER A 135 -2.08 22.21 -5.85
N ASN A 136 -3.26 22.69 -5.51
CA ASN A 136 -3.62 24.11 -5.40
C ASN A 136 -3.77 24.57 -3.95
N SER A 137 -3.37 23.74 -2.98
CA SER A 137 -3.26 24.13 -1.58
C SER A 137 -2.31 25.33 -1.40
N GLU A 138 -2.51 26.12 -0.35
CA GLU A 138 -1.56 27.19 0.02
C GLU A 138 -0.27 26.64 0.64
N SER A 139 -0.26 25.36 1.02
CA SER A 139 0.90 24.72 1.64
C SER A 139 1.88 24.21 0.59
N GLU A 140 3.15 24.60 0.70
CA GLU A 140 4.25 23.99 -0.05
C GLU A 140 4.54 22.52 0.33
N TYR A 141 3.84 21.99 1.36
CA TYR A 141 3.92 20.59 1.77
C TYR A 141 2.62 19.87 1.50
N ASP A 142 2.71 18.61 1.10
CA ASP A 142 1.57 17.73 0.86
C ASP A 142 1.75 16.37 1.53
N ILE A 143 0.63 15.74 1.87
CA ILE A 143 0.56 14.35 2.34
C ILE A 143 -0.34 13.55 1.40
N ARG A 144 0.21 12.52 0.75
CA ARG A 144 -0.50 11.75 -0.28
C ARG A 144 -0.39 10.25 -0.05
N PRO A 145 -1.51 9.51 -0.05
CA PRO A 145 -1.47 8.05 -0.04
C PRO A 145 -1.27 7.49 -1.45
N PHE A 146 -0.31 6.58 -1.59
CA PHE A 146 -0.10 5.72 -2.75
C PHE A 146 -0.47 4.29 -2.35
N ILE A 147 -1.37 3.67 -3.09
CA ILE A 147 -1.88 2.33 -2.80
C ILE A 147 -1.16 1.35 -3.72
N ILE A 148 -0.50 0.35 -3.13
CA ILE A 148 0.20 -0.70 -3.85
C ILE A 148 -0.64 -1.97 -3.76
N VAL A 149 -0.97 -2.53 -4.93
CA VAL A 149 -1.73 -3.76 -5.06
C VAL A 149 -0.89 -4.76 -5.84
N VAL A 150 -0.67 -5.93 -5.26
CA VAL A 150 0.15 -7.00 -5.85
C VAL A 150 -0.75 -8.18 -6.16
N PHE A 151 -0.86 -8.55 -7.41
CA PHE A 151 -1.54 -9.76 -7.87
C PHE A 151 -0.51 -10.84 -8.20
N GLY A 152 -0.41 -11.83 -7.33
CA GLY A 152 0.30 -13.09 -7.60
C GLY A 152 -0.65 -14.16 -8.13
N GLU A 153 -0.11 -15.35 -8.39
CA GLU A 153 -0.88 -16.49 -8.97
C GLU A 153 -2.15 -16.82 -8.17
N ASP A 154 -2.03 -16.96 -6.85
CA ASP A 154 -3.16 -17.25 -5.93
C ASP A 154 -3.15 -16.32 -4.71
N SER A 155 -2.66 -15.10 -4.88
CA SER A 155 -2.34 -14.23 -3.74
C SER A 155 -2.54 -12.77 -4.08
N LEU A 156 -3.09 -12.02 -3.13
CA LEU A 156 -3.23 -10.58 -3.18
C LEU A 156 -2.36 -9.97 -2.11
N GLY A 157 -1.58 -8.95 -2.45
CA GLY A 157 -0.91 -8.07 -1.50
C GLY A 157 -1.53 -6.68 -1.56
N PHE A 158 -1.67 -6.03 -0.40
CA PHE A 158 -2.17 -4.65 -0.31
C PHE A 158 -1.32 -3.85 0.66
N ALA A 159 -0.81 -2.71 0.20
CA ALA A 159 -0.07 -1.78 1.04
C ALA A 159 -0.44 -0.33 0.73
N THR A 160 -0.20 0.54 1.71
CA THR A 160 -0.32 1.99 1.55
C THR A 160 1.01 2.62 1.91
N VAL A 161 1.54 3.40 0.97
CA VAL A 161 2.70 4.26 1.13
C VAL A 161 2.20 5.69 1.24
N THR A 162 2.14 6.23 2.46
CA THR A 162 1.77 7.62 2.71
C THR A 162 3.03 8.49 2.63
N LEU A 163 3.15 9.28 1.56
CA LEU A 163 4.28 10.17 1.33
C LEU A 163 3.99 11.56 1.90
N ILE A 164 4.95 12.12 2.62
CA ILE A 164 5.01 13.54 2.99
C ILE A 164 6.09 14.16 2.12
N ASN A 165 5.70 15.21 1.40
CA ASN A 165 6.54 15.81 0.41
C ASN A 165 6.55 17.33 0.50
N LYS A 166 7.61 17.92 -0.06
CA LYS A 166 7.71 19.36 -0.31
C LYS A 166 7.67 19.61 -1.81
N SER A 167 7.03 20.70 -2.20
CA SER A 167 6.87 21.14 -3.58
C SER A 167 8.23 21.15 -4.31
N SER A 168 8.31 20.44 -5.42
CA SER A 168 9.44 20.47 -6.35
C SER A 168 9.24 21.50 -7.46
N SER A 169 8.03 22.00 -7.66
CA SER A 169 7.78 23.15 -8.51
C SER A 169 6.69 24.05 -7.95
N THR A 170 6.80 25.36 -8.15
CA THR A 170 5.83 26.36 -7.67
C THR A 170 5.49 27.36 -8.76
N VAL A 171 4.23 27.74 -8.87
CA VAL A 171 3.78 28.83 -9.75
C VAL A 171 3.69 30.11 -8.92
N ASN A 172 4.52 31.09 -9.26
CA ASN A 172 4.55 32.38 -8.58
C ASN A 172 3.42 33.30 -9.08
N LEU A 173 3.14 34.37 -8.32
CA LEU A 173 2.05 35.34 -8.60
C LEU A 173 2.10 35.97 -10.00
N ASN A 174 3.28 35.99 -10.62
CA ASN A 174 3.49 36.53 -11.97
C ASN A 174 3.34 35.46 -13.08
N GLY A 175 2.89 34.25 -12.74
CA GLY A 175 2.74 33.13 -13.68
C GLY A 175 4.03 32.39 -14.04
N PHE A 176 5.17 32.77 -13.46
CA PHE A 176 6.44 32.06 -13.63
C PHE A 176 6.46 30.77 -12.81
N ILE A 177 6.94 29.69 -13.43
CA ILE A 177 7.09 28.40 -12.78
C ILE A 177 8.55 28.25 -12.35
N GLU A 178 8.77 28.09 -11.05
CA GLU A 178 10.06 27.76 -10.47
C GLU A 178 10.11 26.26 -10.20
N GLY A 179 11.22 25.62 -10.53
CA GLY A 179 11.44 24.19 -10.33
C GLY A 179 12.71 23.95 -9.53
N THR A 180 12.63 23.10 -8.51
CA THR A 180 13.78 22.56 -7.79
C THR A 180 13.85 21.08 -8.06
N ILE A 181 15.04 20.63 -8.47
CA ILE A 181 15.31 19.19 -8.63
C ILE A 181 15.23 18.51 -7.25
N PRO A 182 14.33 17.54 -7.04
CA PRO A 182 14.24 16.79 -5.79
C PRO A 182 15.60 16.21 -5.38
N GLY A 183 15.96 16.34 -4.10
CA GLY A 183 17.20 15.76 -3.57
C GLY A 183 18.50 16.54 -3.88
N THR A 184 18.42 17.72 -4.53
CA THR A 184 19.59 18.57 -4.79
C THR A 184 19.55 19.89 -4.03
N GLY A 185 20.69 20.59 -3.96
CA GLY A 185 20.84 21.87 -3.27
C GLY A 185 21.42 21.75 -1.85
N VAL A 186 21.40 22.86 -1.11
CA VAL A 186 21.86 22.92 0.29
C VAL A 186 20.71 22.51 1.21
N ASN A 187 20.91 21.48 2.03
CA ASN A 187 19.87 20.87 2.88
C ASN A 187 18.61 20.45 2.12
N PRO A 188 18.73 19.52 1.15
CA PRO A 188 17.59 19.08 0.35
C PRO A 188 16.50 18.46 1.24
N PHE A 189 15.24 18.78 0.93
CA PHE A 189 14.12 18.11 1.57
C PHE A 189 14.14 16.63 1.20
N GLN A 190 14.04 15.75 2.19
CA GLN A 190 14.00 14.30 1.99
C GLN A 190 12.57 13.81 2.21
N PRO A 191 11.86 13.38 1.15
CA PRO A 191 10.51 12.86 1.26
C PRO A 191 10.44 11.74 2.30
N GLN A 192 9.45 11.84 3.18
CA GLN A 192 9.23 10.87 4.24
C GLN A 192 8.05 9.99 3.87
N ALA A 193 8.17 8.69 4.06
CA ALA A 193 7.09 7.76 3.77
C ALA A 193 6.77 6.86 4.95
N ARG A 194 5.50 6.83 5.34
CA ARG A 194 4.96 5.74 6.17
C ARG A 194 4.48 4.63 5.25
N LYS A 195 4.93 3.41 5.50
CA LYS A 195 4.61 2.23 4.70
C LYS A 195 3.84 1.28 5.60
N LEU A 196 2.60 0.98 5.23
CA LEU A 196 1.73 0.09 5.99
C LEU A 196 1.24 -1.02 5.07
N VAL A 197 1.35 -2.25 5.54
CA VAL A 197 0.87 -3.45 4.84
C VAL A 197 -0.44 -3.85 5.51
N TRP A 198 -1.48 -4.09 4.70
CA TRP A 198 -2.83 -4.36 5.18
C TRP A 198 -3.31 -3.39 6.30
N PRO A 199 -3.25 -2.06 6.07
CA PRO A 199 -3.48 -1.08 7.13
C PRO A 199 -4.90 -1.14 7.72
N THR A 200 -5.01 -0.85 9.01
CA THR A 200 -6.27 -0.54 9.68
C THR A 200 -6.59 0.95 9.58
N GLY A 201 -7.86 1.33 9.86
CA GLY A 201 -8.23 2.75 9.92
C GLY A 201 -7.44 3.52 10.98
N LYS A 202 -7.12 2.87 12.12
CA LYS A 202 -6.29 3.47 13.18
C LYS A 202 -4.87 3.74 12.70
N ASP A 203 -4.29 2.82 11.94
CA ASP A 203 -2.93 2.99 11.38
C ASP A 203 -2.87 4.18 10.42
N LEU A 204 -3.89 4.31 9.56
CA LEU A 204 -3.95 5.37 8.55
C LEU A 204 -4.21 6.75 9.18
N LEU A 205 -5.08 6.82 10.20
CA LEU A 205 -5.41 8.06 10.91
C LEU A 205 -4.29 8.56 11.83
N ARG A 206 -3.26 7.76 12.09
CA ARG A 206 -2.15 8.17 12.96
C ARG A 206 -1.43 9.37 12.35
N THR A 207 -1.17 10.39 13.18
CA THR A 207 -0.36 11.55 12.80
C THR A 207 1.07 11.14 12.48
N LEU A 208 1.60 11.73 11.40
CA LEU A 208 2.98 11.58 10.95
C LEU A 208 3.75 12.86 11.25
N LYS A 209 4.85 12.75 11.98
CA LYS A 209 5.77 13.87 12.18
C LYS A 209 6.84 13.84 11.12
N GLU A 210 6.95 14.92 10.35
CA GLU A 210 8.04 15.13 9.40
C GLU A 210 9.28 15.58 10.21
N PRO A 211 10.40 14.83 10.18
CA PRO A 211 11.55 15.08 11.04
C PRO A 211 12.31 16.37 10.74
N GLN A 212 12.39 16.82 9.50
CA GLN A 212 13.20 17.97 9.08
C GLN A 212 12.62 19.30 9.57
N THR A 213 11.30 19.45 9.57
CA THR A 213 10.58 20.67 9.97
C THR A 213 9.79 20.50 11.26
N GLY A 214 9.66 19.28 11.80
CA GLY A 214 8.83 18.96 12.97
C GLY A 214 7.32 19.07 12.76
N ARG A 215 6.87 19.27 11.51
CA ARG A 215 5.45 19.46 11.18
C ARG A 215 4.71 18.14 11.30
N SER A 216 3.43 18.22 11.65
CA SER A 216 2.57 17.07 11.80
C SER A 216 1.56 17.01 10.66
N PHE A 217 1.50 15.86 9.98
CA PHE A 217 0.60 15.59 8.87
C PHE A 217 -0.33 14.43 9.21
N ARG A 218 -1.52 14.43 8.63
CA ARG A 218 -2.52 13.38 8.83
C ARG A 218 -3.38 13.26 7.57
N LEU A 219 -3.79 12.04 7.25
CA LEU A 219 -4.79 11.79 6.22
C LEU A 219 -6.19 12.17 6.73
N ASP A 220 -6.98 12.78 5.87
CA ASP A 220 -8.36 13.11 6.19
C ASP A 220 -9.21 11.85 6.30
N LYS A 221 -10.28 11.92 7.09
CA LYS A 221 -11.18 10.78 7.31
C LYS A 221 -11.73 10.22 5.99
N GLY A 222 -12.12 11.09 5.06
CA GLY A 222 -12.60 10.67 3.73
C GLY A 222 -11.54 9.89 2.93
N GLN A 223 -10.28 10.31 2.96
CA GLN A 223 -9.18 9.56 2.32
C GLN A 223 -9.01 8.17 2.96
N VAL A 224 -9.07 8.10 4.30
CA VAL A 224 -8.97 6.83 5.03
C VAL A 224 -10.12 5.89 4.68
N ASP A 225 -11.35 6.38 4.72
CA ASP A 225 -12.54 5.59 4.42
C ASP A 225 -12.48 5.03 2.99
N ASN A 226 -12.02 5.83 2.02
CA ASN A 226 -11.86 5.37 0.64
C ASN A 226 -10.78 4.31 0.48
N ILE A 227 -9.62 4.44 1.14
CA ILE A 227 -8.58 3.41 1.14
C ILE A 227 -9.13 2.09 1.71
N LEU A 228 -9.89 2.16 2.80
CA LEU A 228 -10.50 0.98 3.42
C LEU A 228 -11.58 0.35 2.53
N ASN A 229 -12.36 1.14 1.81
CA ASN A 229 -13.34 0.64 0.84
C ASN A 229 -12.65 -0.07 -0.33
N LEU A 230 -11.57 0.50 -0.85
CA LEU A 230 -10.77 -0.12 -1.90
C LEU A 230 -10.11 -1.43 -1.44
N LYS A 231 -9.59 -1.46 -0.20
CA LYS A 231 -9.09 -2.70 0.43
C LYS A 231 -10.17 -3.79 0.45
N LYS A 232 -11.39 -3.45 0.88
CA LYS A 232 -12.53 -4.39 0.90
C LYS A 232 -12.89 -4.86 -0.51
N TYR A 233 -12.87 -3.97 -1.49
CA TYR A 233 -13.12 -4.31 -2.87
C TYR A 233 -12.16 -5.37 -3.41
N PHE A 234 -10.85 -5.17 -3.29
CA PHE A 234 -9.87 -6.14 -3.77
C PHE A 234 -9.99 -7.50 -3.08
N ILE A 235 -10.25 -7.54 -1.76
CA ILE A 235 -10.49 -8.81 -1.06
C ILE A 235 -11.73 -9.53 -1.61
N ASN A 236 -12.78 -8.80 -1.97
CA ASN A 236 -14.00 -9.37 -2.53
C ASN A 236 -13.83 -9.93 -3.96
N LEU A 237 -12.77 -9.57 -4.67
CA LEU A 237 -12.47 -10.14 -6.00
C LEU A 237 -11.86 -11.54 -5.94
N LEU A 238 -11.38 -11.96 -4.76
CA LEU A 238 -10.73 -13.26 -4.58
C LEU A 238 -11.76 -14.39 -4.45
N GLU A 239 -11.28 -15.62 -4.64
CA GLU A 239 -12.09 -16.81 -4.39
C GLU A 239 -12.72 -16.80 -2.98
N PRO A 240 -13.97 -17.27 -2.81
CA PRO A 240 -14.72 -17.11 -1.56
C PRO A 240 -14.00 -17.64 -0.30
N ASN A 241 -13.27 -18.74 -0.44
CA ASN A 241 -12.45 -19.34 0.63
C ASN A 241 -11.29 -18.41 1.04
N ILE A 242 -10.55 -17.85 0.08
CA ILE A 242 -9.43 -16.93 0.31
C ILE A 242 -9.96 -15.59 0.86
N ALA A 243 -11.00 -15.04 0.22
CA ALA A 243 -11.64 -13.80 0.62
C ALA A 243 -12.14 -13.85 2.07
N LYS A 244 -12.74 -14.98 2.49
CA LYS A 244 -13.17 -15.19 3.87
C LYS A 244 -12.00 -15.09 4.86
N VAL A 245 -10.89 -15.75 4.56
CA VAL A 245 -9.69 -15.73 5.43
C VAL A 245 -9.11 -14.32 5.54
N LEU A 246 -8.97 -13.62 4.42
CA LEU A 246 -8.40 -12.27 4.41
C LEU A 246 -9.35 -11.23 5.04
N LYS A 247 -10.67 -11.43 4.96
CA LYS A 247 -11.66 -10.63 5.71
C LYS A 247 -11.46 -10.79 7.21
N GLU A 248 -11.40 -12.04 7.69
CA GLU A 248 -11.20 -12.35 9.11
C GLU A 248 -9.90 -11.74 9.66
N GLU A 249 -8.84 -11.72 8.87
CA GLU A 249 -7.53 -11.19 9.27
C GLU A 249 -7.44 -9.65 9.14
N TYR A 250 -7.87 -9.07 8.01
CA TYR A 250 -7.53 -7.69 7.62
C TYR A 250 -8.70 -6.71 7.56
N ILE A 251 -9.94 -7.19 7.70
CA ILE A 251 -11.14 -6.36 7.82
C ILE A 251 -11.69 -6.56 9.23
N THR A 252 -10.94 -6.09 10.21
CA THR A 252 -11.42 -5.93 11.59
C THR A 252 -12.06 -4.55 11.76
N GLU A 253 -13.20 -4.51 12.46
CA GLU A 253 -13.99 -3.30 12.76
C GLU A 253 -13.25 -2.32 13.69
#